data_AF-A0A817NH57-F1
#
_entry.id   AF-A0A817NH57-F1
#
_cell.length_a   1.000
_cell.length_b   1.000
_cell.length_c   1.000
_cell.angle_alpha   90.00
_cell.angle_beta   90.00
_cell.angle_gamma   90.00
#
_symmetry.space_group_name_H-M   'P 1'
#
loop_
_entity.id
_entity.type
_entity.pdbx_description
1 polymer ?
#
loop_
_entity_poly.entity_id
_entity_poly.type
_entity_poly.pdbx_seq_one_letter_code
_entity_poly.pdbx_strand_id
1 'polypeptide(L)'
;MGEKPIEPYKRAQAVALHQVGFNLTDISRELKISRCCERNTINKFEQHGTFEDLKQSGRPKALSTRDIRDLKRLVTSENRLSVGKIRMDLNISRPKPVSRETVRRYLKNLGYEYAVKIKKPWLTVKHKKDRVKWCKQYQHWTIHDWRKVIFSDESTFYVLKRKNQVKIWRSDDERLLPECVQQMNTGNGGKIGIWGGLDCLTTLIIDVKEICRELSNEVNVKELPKLKCFSLTSVECTFKYDDQIIPLLRRMTNLEELMLFLIVLRKHSTFIDGILLHAQILIYMQRLNKFSFSIISDVLNMNIRIILPTNEDIRRSFMEKEYNQVDSYVHTRAMDSVGRCHIYSLPYQFENFLYLNNSFQGGKFDKVRCLEMNDSRPFEYDFFKRISEDFPFLKELRIWNIQPQKEKQHLTTLIVFPHLMLLNLVKAHVDYAEQLLFHKNTYLPCLLDLCINYKSLATVTNNFTNDAACFTCAKLKRLRIDYAFVRPSNFNQYFPLL
;
A
#
# COMPACT_ATOMS: atom_id res chain seq x y z
N MET A 1 -68.12 9.05 -16.22
CA MET A 1 -67.61 7.85 -15.51
C MET A 1 -67.59 6.72 -16.53
N GLY A 2 -66.43 6.08 -16.74
CA GLY A 2 -66.36 4.91 -17.62
C GLY A 2 -66.78 3.67 -16.85
N GLU A 3 -67.67 2.86 -17.41
CA GLU A 3 -67.99 1.54 -16.85
C GLU A 3 -66.73 0.65 -16.85
N LYS A 4 -66.63 -0.26 -15.87
CA LYS A 4 -65.49 -1.16 -15.75
C LYS A 4 -65.41 -2.07 -16.99
N PRO A 5 -64.20 -2.26 -17.58
CA PRO A 5 -64.03 -3.17 -18.70
C PRO A 5 -64.38 -4.61 -18.30
N ILE A 6 -64.96 -5.38 -19.23
CA ILE A 6 -65.29 -6.79 -19.01
C ILE A 6 -64.00 -7.57 -18.70
N GLU A 7 -64.06 -8.47 -17.73
CA GLU A 7 -62.96 -9.36 -17.37
C GLU A 7 -62.61 -10.33 -18.53
N PRO A 8 -61.31 -10.59 -18.81
CA PRO A 8 -60.89 -11.38 -19.97
C PRO A 8 -61.51 -12.79 -20.06
N TYR A 9 -61.73 -13.48 -18.93
CA TYR A 9 -62.35 -14.81 -18.95
C TYR A 9 -63.81 -14.77 -19.40
N LYS A 10 -64.56 -13.71 -19.04
CA LYS A 10 -65.94 -13.52 -19.49
C LYS A 10 -66.01 -13.28 -20.99
N ARG A 11 -65.00 -12.60 -21.55
CA ARG A 11 -64.87 -12.43 -23.00
C ARG A 11 -64.61 -13.76 -23.70
N ALA A 12 -63.72 -14.57 -23.16
CA ALA A 12 -63.46 -15.91 -23.68
C ALA A 12 -64.69 -16.82 -23.61
N GLN A 13 -65.45 -16.78 -22.50
CA GLN A 13 -66.71 -17.52 -22.35
C GLN A 13 -67.77 -17.07 -23.37
N ALA A 14 -67.91 -15.76 -23.59
CA ALA A 14 -68.86 -15.23 -24.58
C ALA A 14 -68.53 -15.73 -26.00
N VAL A 15 -67.25 -15.74 -26.38
CA VAL A 15 -66.81 -16.26 -27.67
C VAL A 15 -67.02 -17.77 -27.78
N ALA A 16 -66.68 -18.54 -26.73
CA ALA A 16 -66.85 -19.99 -26.73
C ALA A 16 -68.33 -20.40 -26.87
N LEU A 17 -69.24 -19.74 -26.12
CA LEU A 17 -70.68 -20.01 -26.23
C LEU A 17 -71.23 -19.63 -27.62
N HIS A 18 -70.74 -18.54 -28.20
CA HIS A 18 -71.11 -18.15 -29.56
C HIS A 18 -70.63 -19.17 -30.61
N GLN A 19 -69.41 -19.70 -30.48
CA GLN A 19 -68.86 -20.73 -31.38
C GLN A 19 -69.63 -22.05 -31.31
N VAL A 20 -70.21 -22.38 -30.15
CA VAL A 20 -71.06 -23.57 -29.95
C VAL A 20 -72.49 -23.36 -30.47
N GLY A 21 -72.83 -22.15 -30.94
CA GLY A 21 -74.11 -21.84 -31.59
C GLY A 21 -75.19 -21.23 -30.69
N PHE A 22 -74.85 -20.80 -29.46
CA PHE A 22 -75.79 -20.07 -28.61
C PHE A 22 -76.07 -18.68 -29.19
N ASN A 23 -77.32 -18.23 -29.08
CA ASN A 23 -77.69 -16.89 -29.52
C ASN A 23 -77.22 -15.81 -28.51
N LEU A 24 -77.01 -14.58 -29.00
CA LEU A 24 -76.51 -13.46 -28.18
C LEU A 24 -77.42 -13.08 -27.00
N THR A 25 -78.70 -13.45 -27.02
CA THR A 25 -79.62 -13.11 -25.93
C THR A 25 -79.43 -14.04 -24.75
N ASP A 26 -79.18 -15.32 -25.01
CA ASP A 26 -78.94 -16.32 -23.98
C ASP A 26 -77.54 -16.16 -23.37
N ILE A 27 -76.53 -15.85 -24.19
CA ILE A 27 -75.17 -15.53 -23.71
C ILE A 27 -75.20 -14.31 -22.77
N SER A 28 -75.91 -13.25 -23.17
CA SER A 28 -76.09 -12.02 -22.37
C SER A 28 -76.74 -12.27 -21.01
N ARG A 29 -77.74 -13.16 -20.97
CA ARG A 29 -78.44 -13.53 -19.73
C ARG A 29 -77.52 -14.35 -18.83
N GLU A 30 -76.77 -15.29 -19.39
CA GLU A 30 -75.88 -16.20 -18.66
C GLU A 30 -74.66 -15.46 -18.07
N LEU A 31 -73.98 -14.65 -18.89
CA LEU A 31 -72.74 -13.97 -18.48
C LEU A 31 -72.99 -12.64 -17.75
N LYS A 32 -74.25 -12.17 -17.71
CA LYS A 32 -74.70 -10.88 -17.18
C LYS A 32 -73.94 -9.71 -17.80
N ILE A 33 -73.74 -9.75 -19.12
CA ILE A 33 -73.08 -8.72 -19.92
C ILE A 33 -74.10 -8.12 -20.88
N SER A 34 -74.02 -6.82 -21.17
CA SER A 34 -74.92 -6.21 -22.15
C SER A 34 -74.69 -6.80 -23.55
N ARG A 35 -75.77 -7.07 -24.29
CA ARG A 35 -75.72 -7.59 -25.67
C ARG A 35 -74.80 -6.79 -26.60
N CYS A 36 -74.70 -5.48 -26.40
CA CYS A 36 -73.79 -4.60 -27.16
C CYS A 36 -72.32 -4.93 -26.87
N CYS A 37 -71.98 -5.12 -25.60
CA CYS A 37 -70.61 -5.42 -25.19
C CYS A 37 -70.19 -6.85 -25.58
N GLU A 38 -71.12 -7.81 -25.59
CA GLU A 38 -70.87 -9.15 -26.12
C GLU A 38 -70.65 -9.15 -27.63
N ARG A 39 -71.50 -8.45 -28.39
CA ARG A 39 -71.31 -8.27 -29.82
C ARG A 39 -69.95 -7.64 -30.13
N ASN A 40 -69.57 -6.59 -29.40
CA ASN A 40 -68.26 -5.96 -29.56
C ASN A 40 -67.11 -6.91 -29.20
N THR A 41 -67.31 -7.78 -28.21
CA THR A 41 -66.32 -8.78 -27.80
C THR A 41 -66.13 -9.85 -28.87
N ILE A 42 -67.22 -10.39 -29.44
CA ILE A 42 -67.18 -11.38 -30.51
C ILE A 42 -66.54 -10.76 -31.76
N ASN A 43 -67.00 -9.59 -32.19
CA ASN A 43 -66.42 -8.89 -33.35
C ASN A 43 -64.92 -8.61 -33.15
N LYS A 44 -64.51 -8.21 -31.94
CA LYS A 44 -63.10 -7.97 -31.62
C LYS A 44 -62.28 -9.26 -31.70
N PHE A 45 -62.83 -10.38 -31.23
CA PHE A 45 -62.17 -11.67 -31.33
C PHE A 45 -62.06 -12.14 -32.79
N GLU A 46 -63.12 -11.98 -33.60
CA GLU A 46 -63.09 -12.31 -35.02
C GLU A 46 -62.07 -11.47 -35.80
N GLN A 47 -61.88 -10.19 -35.43
CA GLN A 47 -60.93 -9.29 -36.09
C GLN A 47 -59.48 -9.44 -35.64
N HIS A 48 -59.24 -9.71 -34.34
CA HIS A 48 -57.90 -9.64 -33.74
C HIS A 48 -57.46 -10.93 -33.03
N GLY A 49 -58.33 -11.93 -32.91
CA GLY A 49 -58.02 -13.22 -32.29
C GLY A 49 -57.66 -13.17 -30.81
N THR A 50 -57.95 -12.07 -30.11
CA THR A 50 -57.52 -11.84 -28.73
C THR A 50 -58.66 -11.42 -27.81
N PHE A 51 -58.61 -11.93 -26.56
CA PHE A 51 -59.50 -11.57 -25.46
C PHE A 51 -58.94 -10.42 -24.62
N GLU A 52 -57.65 -10.10 -24.77
CA GLU A 52 -56.97 -9.03 -24.05
C GLU A 52 -57.33 -7.64 -24.58
N ASP A 53 -57.12 -6.60 -23.76
CA ASP A 53 -57.28 -5.23 -24.22
C ASP A 53 -56.21 -4.87 -25.26
N LEU A 54 -56.65 -4.26 -26.36
CA LEU A 54 -55.72 -3.77 -27.37
C LEU A 54 -54.95 -2.58 -26.82
N LYS A 55 -53.71 -2.41 -27.28
CA LYS A 55 -52.88 -1.28 -26.90
C LYS A 55 -53.59 0.02 -27.25
N GLN A 56 -54.00 0.76 -26.23
CA GLN A 56 -54.61 2.07 -26.42
C GLN A 56 -53.58 3.07 -26.97
N SER A 57 -54.04 3.93 -27.87
CA SER A 57 -53.25 5.08 -28.31
C SER A 57 -52.97 5.99 -27.13
N GLY A 58 -51.72 5.99 -26.66
CA GLY A 58 -51.29 6.87 -25.59
C GLY A 58 -51.33 8.35 -25.99
N ARG A 59 -51.15 9.23 -25.00
CA ARG A 59 -51.06 10.68 -25.24
C ARG A 59 -49.98 10.99 -26.29
N PRO A 60 -50.25 11.83 -27.30
CA PRO A 60 -49.25 12.24 -28.28
C PRO A 60 -47.98 12.79 -27.61
N LYS A 61 -46.83 12.39 -28.16
CA LYS A 61 -45.51 12.84 -27.71
C LYS A 61 -45.38 14.36 -27.84
N ALA A 62 -44.73 14.99 -26.86
CA ALA A 62 -44.55 16.44 -26.84
C ALA A 62 -43.61 16.93 -27.98
N LEU A 63 -42.64 16.11 -28.38
CA LEU A 63 -41.74 16.38 -29.50
C LEU A 63 -42.11 15.51 -30.71
N SER A 64 -42.24 16.13 -31.88
CA SER A 64 -42.40 15.46 -33.16
C SER A 64 -41.06 14.86 -33.64
N THR A 65 -41.11 14.06 -34.70
CA THR A 65 -39.91 13.50 -35.34
C THR A 65 -38.98 14.58 -35.90
N ARG A 66 -39.52 15.74 -36.31
CA ARG A 66 -38.73 16.91 -36.73
C ARG A 66 -37.98 17.51 -35.55
N ASP A 67 -38.68 17.73 -34.44
CA ASP A 67 -38.08 18.29 -33.23
C ASP A 67 -36.98 17.41 -32.64
N ILE A 68 -37.14 16.08 -32.73
CA ILE A 68 -36.11 15.12 -32.29
C ILE A 68 -34.85 15.23 -33.17
N ARG A 69 -35.02 15.45 -34.48
CA ARG A 69 -33.88 15.69 -35.40
C ARG A 69 -33.19 17.02 -35.07
N ASP A 70 -33.96 18.07 -34.82
CA ASP A 70 -33.43 19.38 -34.43
C ASP A 70 -32.68 19.30 -33.08
N LEU A 71 -33.23 18.56 -32.11
CA LEU A 71 -32.58 18.30 -30.83
C LEU A 71 -31.24 17.55 -31.00
N LYS A 72 -31.18 16.51 -31.85
CA LYS A 72 -29.92 15.80 -32.16
C LYS A 72 -28.90 16.74 -32.80
N ARG A 73 -29.35 17.59 -33.72
CA ARG A 73 -28.48 18.56 -34.41
C ARG A 73 -27.86 19.52 -33.42
N LEU A 74 -28.66 20.14 -32.55
CA LEU A 74 -28.21 21.09 -31.53
C LEU A 74 -27.13 20.48 -30.62
N VAL A 75 -27.33 19.24 -30.17
CA VAL A 75 -26.38 18.55 -29.27
C VAL A 75 -25.09 18.16 -29.99
N THR A 76 -25.17 17.77 -31.26
CA THR A 76 -24.02 17.31 -32.04
C THR A 76 -23.16 18.46 -32.56
N SER A 77 -23.78 19.58 -32.94
CA SER A 77 -23.05 20.79 -33.36
C SER A 77 -22.33 21.46 -32.19
N GLU A 78 -22.98 21.57 -31.04
CA GLU A 78 -22.42 22.20 -29.85
C GLU A 78 -22.64 21.36 -28.60
N ASN A 79 -21.73 20.42 -28.35
CA ASN A 79 -21.78 19.50 -27.20
C ASN A 79 -21.54 20.16 -25.82
N ARG A 80 -21.51 21.49 -25.75
CA ARG A 80 -21.29 22.28 -24.51
C ARG A 80 -22.54 22.99 -24.03
N LEU A 81 -23.63 22.95 -24.80
CA LEU A 81 -24.85 23.68 -24.47
C LEU A 81 -25.48 23.13 -23.19
N SER A 82 -25.87 24.03 -22.28
CA SER A 82 -26.68 23.65 -21.12
C SER A 82 -28.06 23.22 -21.58
N VAL A 83 -28.73 22.36 -20.81
CA VAL A 83 -30.12 21.98 -21.08
C VAL A 83 -31.05 23.20 -21.17
N GLY A 84 -30.76 24.27 -20.42
CA GLY A 84 -31.51 25.51 -20.49
C GLY A 84 -31.39 26.20 -21.86
N LYS A 85 -30.18 26.23 -22.41
CA LYS A 85 -29.91 26.80 -23.73
C LYS A 85 -30.48 25.93 -24.86
N ILE A 86 -30.29 24.60 -24.77
CA ILE A 86 -30.93 23.64 -25.70
C ILE A 86 -32.45 23.82 -25.70
N ARG A 87 -33.07 23.97 -24.52
CA ARG A 87 -34.51 24.23 -24.40
C ARG A 87 -34.90 25.53 -25.10
N MET A 88 -34.16 26.61 -24.86
CA MET A 88 -34.42 27.91 -25.47
C MET A 88 -34.39 27.79 -26.99
N ASP A 89 -33.30 27.25 -27.54
CA ASP A 89 -33.09 27.15 -28.98
C ASP A 89 -34.11 26.20 -29.64
N LEU A 90 -34.47 25.10 -28.97
CA LEU A 90 -35.51 24.18 -29.44
C LEU A 90 -36.90 24.82 -29.44
N ASN A 91 -37.18 25.74 -28.51
CA ASN A 91 -38.49 26.38 -28.40
C ASN A 91 -38.69 27.55 -29.39
N ILE A 92 -37.64 28.06 -30.04
CA ILE A 92 -37.73 29.20 -30.99
C ILE A 92 -38.70 28.89 -32.14
N SER A 93 -38.62 27.68 -32.69
CA SER A 93 -39.41 27.25 -33.84
C SER A 93 -40.73 26.56 -33.47
N ARG A 94 -41.13 26.59 -32.18
CA ARG A 94 -42.23 25.78 -31.66
C ARG A 94 -43.43 26.61 -31.21
N PRO A 95 -44.66 26.24 -31.62
CA PRO A 95 -45.88 26.87 -31.11
C PRO A 95 -46.20 26.46 -29.67
N LYS A 96 -45.74 25.28 -29.23
CA LYS A 96 -45.90 24.79 -27.85
C LYS A 96 -44.54 24.55 -27.19
N PRO A 97 -44.13 25.39 -26.22
CA PRO A 97 -42.83 25.28 -25.58
C PRO A 97 -42.74 24.02 -24.72
N VAL A 98 -41.54 23.43 -24.66
CA VAL A 98 -41.24 22.27 -23.81
C VAL A 98 -40.40 22.66 -22.59
N SER A 99 -40.56 21.92 -21.49
CA SER A 99 -39.82 22.12 -20.25
C SER A 99 -38.40 21.56 -20.31
N ARG A 100 -37.53 21.99 -19.39
CA ARG A 100 -36.15 21.47 -19.27
C ARG A 100 -36.14 19.96 -19.02
N GLU A 101 -37.06 19.49 -18.21
CA GLU A 101 -37.23 18.09 -17.81
C GLU A 101 -37.66 17.23 -19.00
N THR A 102 -38.47 17.78 -19.90
CA THR A 102 -38.83 17.12 -21.15
C THR A 102 -37.61 16.96 -22.04
N VAL A 103 -36.83 18.02 -22.24
CA VAL A 103 -35.57 17.97 -23.01
C VAL A 103 -34.61 16.94 -22.40
N ARG A 104 -34.40 16.92 -21.08
CA ARG A 104 -33.53 15.92 -20.41
C ARG A 104 -34.00 14.49 -20.68
N ARG A 105 -35.29 14.21 -20.56
CA ARG A 105 -35.85 12.86 -20.81
C ARG A 105 -35.60 12.41 -22.25
N TYR A 106 -35.82 13.30 -23.21
CA TYR A 106 -35.55 12.98 -24.62
C TYR A 106 -34.06 12.79 -24.90
N LEU A 107 -33.18 13.62 -24.34
CA LEU A 107 -31.73 13.44 -24.47
C LEU A 107 -31.27 12.09 -23.92
N LYS A 108 -31.77 11.69 -22.74
CA LYS A 108 -31.48 10.38 -22.14
C LYS A 108 -31.99 9.23 -23.01
N ASN A 109 -33.22 9.33 -23.53
CA ASN A 109 -33.78 8.32 -24.45
C ASN A 109 -33.00 8.21 -25.77
N LEU A 110 -32.28 9.26 -26.17
CA LEU A 110 -31.41 9.27 -27.33
C LEU A 110 -29.98 8.77 -27.02
N GLY A 111 -29.68 8.41 -25.78
CA GLY A 111 -28.37 7.93 -25.35
C GLY A 111 -27.39 9.04 -24.97
N TYR A 112 -27.82 10.30 -24.87
CA TYR A 112 -26.96 11.39 -24.41
C TYR A 112 -26.98 11.50 -22.89
N GLU A 113 -25.79 11.65 -22.32
CA GLU A 113 -25.60 11.89 -20.90
C GLU A 113 -24.84 13.20 -20.67
N TYR A 114 -25.24 13.93 -19.63
CA TYR A 114 -24.48 15.09 -19.18
C TYR A 114 -23.33 14.62 -18.28
N ALA A 115 -22.12 14.59 -18.84
CA ALA A 115 -20.92 14.13 -18.15
C ALA A 115 -19.88 15.25 -17.99
N VAL A 116 -19.11 15.18 -16.90
CA VAL A 116 -17.93 16.04 -16.71
C VAL A 116 -16.81 15.51 -17.60
N LYS A 117 -16.14 16.40 -18.35
CA LYS A 117 -14.99 16.02 -19.18
C LYS A 117 -13.90 15.38 -18.33
N ILE A 118 -13.34 14.28 -18.81
CA ILE A 118 -12.20 13.62 -18.17
C ILE A 118 -10.97 14.53 -18.29
N LYS A 119 -10.35 14.86 -17.15
CA LYS A 119 -9.08 15.60 -17.12
C LYS A 119 -7.96 14.66 -17.58
N LYS A 120 -7.32 14.96 -18.70
CA LYS A 120 -6.12 14.26 -19.20
C LYS A 120 -5.07 15.29 -19.64
N PRO A 121 -3.77 14.96 -19.51
CA PRO A 121 -2.72 15.81 -20.05
C PRO A 121 -2.88 15.92 -21.57
N TRP A 122 -2.58 17.11 -22.11
CA TRP A 122 -2.66 17.35 -23.54
C TRP A 122 -1.53 16.62 -24.26
N LEU A 123 -1.88 15.76 -25.22
CA LEU A 123 -0.90 15.01 -26.00
C LEU A 123 -0.82 15.57 -27.42
N THR A 124 0.37 16.02 -27.82
CA THR A 124 0.65 16.38 -29.21
C THR A 124 0.59 15.14 -30.12
N VAL A 125 0.46 15.34 -31.44
CA VAL A 125 0.48 14.23 -32.40
C VAL A 125 1.78 13.44 -32.31
N LYS A 126 2.90 14.12 -32.08
CA LYS A 126 4.21 13.51 -31.84
C LYS A 126 4.18 12.61 -30.60
N HIS A 127 3.74 13.11 -29.45
CA HIS A 127 3.67 12.31 -28.21
C HIS A 127 2.81 11.05 -28.38
N LYS A 128 1.71 11.13 -29.14
CA LYS A 128 0.87 9.95 -29.42
C LYS A 128 1.63 8.89 -30.21
N LYS A 129 2.35 9.29 -31.27
CA LYS A 129 3.15 8.38 -32.09
C LYS A 129 4.27 7.74 -31.27
N ASP A 130 5.00 8.53 -30.50
CA ASP A 130 6.12 8.06 -29.69
C ASP A 130 5.67 7.06 -28.62
N ARG A 131 4.55 7.34 -27.93
CA ARG A 131 3.96 6.41 -26.95
C ARG A 131 3.56 5.08 -27.58
N VAL A 132 2.92 5.10 -28.76
CA VAL A 132 2.54 3.87 -29.47
C VAL A 132 3.78 3.08 -29.92
N LYS A 133 4.81 3.78 -30.43
CA LYS A 133 6.09 3.15 -30.81
C LYS A 133 6.73 2.47 -29.60
N TRP A 134 6.81 3.16 -28.46
CA TRP A 134 7.34 2.62 -27.21
C TRP A 134 6.54 1.38 -26.76
N CYS A 135 5.21 1.46 -26.71
CA CYS A 135 4.38 0.30 -26.33
C CYS A 135 4.63 -0.90 -27.24
N LYS A 136 4.74 -0.70 -28.56
CA LYS A 136 5.02 -1.78 -29.52
C LYS A 136 6.42 -2.38 -29.32
N GLN A 137 7.42 -1.55 -29.03
CA GLN A 137 8.80 -2.00 -28.80
C GLN A 137 8.91 -2.94 -27.59
N TYR A 138 8.16 -2.65 -26.52
CA TYR A 138 8.24 -3.41 -25.27
C TYR A 138 7.05 -4.37 -25.05
N GLN A 139 6.18 -4.58 -26.04
CA GLN A 139 4.97 -5.42 -25.88
C GLN A 139 5.28 -6.89 -25.58
N HIS A 140 6.45 -7.37 -26.01
CA HIS A 140 6.88 -8.77 -25.87
C HIS A 140 7.78 -9.00 -24.65
N TRP A 141 8.03 -7.98 -23.84
CA TRP A 141 8.86 -8.13 -22.64
C TRP A 141 8.20 -9.02 -21.60
N THR A 142 8.97 -10.00 -21.11
CA THR A 142 8.50 -10.92 -20.08
C THR A 142 8.56 -10.28 -18.71
N ILE A 143 7.93 -10.91 -17.70
CA ILE A 143 8.06 -10.48 -16.30
C ILE A 143 9.54 -10.37 -15.91
N HIS A 144 10.40 -11.30 -16.34
CA HIS A 144 11.82 -11.30 -15.99
C HIS A 144 12.60 -10.13 -16.62
N ASP A 145 12.15 -9.63 -17.76
CA ASP A 145 12.75 -8.45 -18.40
C ASP A 145 12.32 -7.18 -17.68
N TRP A 146 11.05 -7.06 -17.33
CA TRP A 146 10.56 -5.98 -16.46
C TRP A 146 11.22 -5.98 -15.09
N ARG A 147 11.63 -7.15 -14.58
CA ARG A 147 12.34 -7.23 -13.30
C ARG A 147 13.70 -6.52 -13.28
N LYS A 148 14.28 -6.29 -14.45
CA LYS A 148 15.57 -5.60 -14.60
C LYS A 148 15.39 -4.07 -14.66
N VAL A 149 14.15 -3.58 -14.74
CA VAL A 149 13.84 -2.15 -14.86
C VAL A 149 13.68 -1.53 -13.49
N ILE A 150 14.29 -0.36 -13.29
CA ILE A 150 14.03 0.52 -12.17
C ILE A 150 13.22 1.69 -12.71
N PHE A 151 12.01 1.86 -12.20
CA PHE A 151 11.17 3.02 -12.49
C PHE A 151 11.55 4.15 -11.55
N SER A 152 11.73 5.36 -12.08
CA SER A 152 12.00 6.54 -11.26
C SER A 152 11.02 7.66 -11.57
N ASP A 153 10.58 8.39 -10.56
CA ASP A 153 9.78 9.60 -10.74
C ASP A 153 10.07 10.64 -9.65
N GLU A 154 9.70 11.89 -9.92
CA GLU A 154 9.74 12.99 -8.98
C GLU A 154 8.32 13.33 -8.53
N SER A 155 8.08 13.27 -7.22
CA SER A 155 6.81 13.69 -6.63
C SER A 155 7.02 14.90 -5.74
N THR A 156 6.24 15.96 -5.97
CA THR A 156 6.22 17.14 -5.11
C THR A 156 5.11 17.01 -4.07
N PHE A 157 5.49 16.96 -2.81
CA PHE A 157 4.57 17.01 -1.67
C PHE A 157 4.49 18.44 -1.14
N TYR A 158 3.27 18.89 -0.86
CA TYR A 158 3.03 20.19 -0.25
C TYR A 158 2.78 19.99 1.24
N VAL A 159 3.57 20.66 2.09
CA VAL A 159 3.48 20.52 3.56
C VAL A 159 2.13 21.03 4.07
N LEU A 160 1.58 22.05 3.41
CA LEU A 160 0.19 22.46 3.57
C LEU A 160 -0.63 22.00 2.37
N LYS A 161 -1.63 21.14 2.61
CA LYS A 161 -2.58 20.69 1.58
C LYS A 161 -3.17 21.92 0.87
N ARG A 162 -2.94 22.05 -0.43
CA ARG A 162 -3.84 22.80 -1.34
C ARG A 162 -5.18 22.06 -1.39
N LYS A 163 -6.00 22.14 -0.34
CA LYS A 163 -7.36 21.62 -0.43
C LYS A 163 -8.13 22.49 -1.43
N ASN A 164 -8.84 21.81 -2.34
CA ASN A 164 -9.94 22.37 -3.10
C ASN A 164 -10.85 23.17 -2.16
N GLN A 165 -11.46 24.26 -2.67
CA GLN A 165 -12.43 25.08 -1.94
C GLN A 165 -13.30 24.24 -1.00
N VAL A 166 -13.25 24.54 0.30
CA VAL A 166 -14.16 23.93 1.28
C VAL A 166 -15.54 24.53 1.02
N LYS A 167 -16.53 23.67 0.73
CA LYS A 167 -17.92 24.10 0.62
C LYS A 167 -18.52 24.12 2.02
N ILE A 168 -19.00 25.29 2.42
CA ILE A 168 -19.69 25.52 3.69
C ILE A 168 -21.11 26.02 3.40
N TRP A 169 -22.02 25.82 4.36
CA TRP A 169 -23.31 26.50 4.38
C TRP A 169 -23.19 27.68 5.33
N ARG A 170 -23.60 28.86 4.88
CA ARG A 170 -23.61 30.09 5.67
C ARG A 170 -24.65 31.06 5.13
N SER A 171 -25.12 31.99 5.96
CA SER A 171 -25.93 33.12 5.51
C SER A 171 -25.05 34.23 4.90
N ASP A 172 -25.69 35.23 4.28
CA ASP A 172 -24.96 36.25 3.49
C ASP A 172 -24.21 37.25 4.39
N ASP A 173 -24.73 37.50 5.60
CA ASP A 173 -24.12 38.27 6.68
C ASP A 173 -22.89 37.58 7.30
N GLU A 174 -22.85 36.23 7.29
CA GLU A 174 -21.70 35.44 7.77
C GLU A 174 -20.51 35.46 6.78
N ARG A 175 -20.72 35.99 5.55
CA ARG A 175 -19.75 36.84 4.85
C ARG A 175 -18.27 36.57 5.09
N LEU A 176 -17.81 37.40 6.02
CA LEU A 176 -16.44 37.75 6.32
C LEU A 176 -16.04 37.19 7.69
N LEU A 177 -16.88 36.36 8.31
CA LEU A 177 -16.53 35.69 9.56
C LEU A 177 -15.31 34.78 9.32
N PRO A 178 -14.35 34.72 10.27
CA PRO A 178 -13.15 33.89 10.13
C PRO A 178 -13.44 32.42 9.80
N GLU A 179 -14.55 31.89 10.30
CA GLU A 179 -15.03 30.52 10.05
C GLU A 179 -15.53 30.33 8.61
N CYS A 180 -15.90 31.42 7.95
CA CYS A 180 -16.49 31.48 6.61
C CYS A 180 -15.51 31.90 5.51
N VAL A 181 -14.31 32.34 5.89
CA VAL A 181 -13.26 32.82 4.98
C VAL A 181 -12.09 31.83 5.01
N GLN A 182 -11.84 31.17 3.87
CA GLN A 182 -10.64 30.37 3.72
C GLN A 182 -9.43 31.28 3.48
N GLN A 183 -8.45 31.25 4.37
CA GLN A 183 -7.21 32.00 4.22
C GLN A 183 -6.54 31.66 2.87
N MET A 184 -6.26 32.68 2.08
CA MET A 184 -5.52 32.53 0.83
C MET A 184 -4.05 32.31 1.19
N ASN A 185 -3.55 31.08 1.04
CA ASN A 185 -2.14 30.78 1.32
C ASN A 185 -1.23 31.61 0.39
N THR A 186 -0.59 32.64 0.94
CA THR A 186 0.50 33.40 0.32
C THR A 186 1.77 32.55 0.28
N GLY A 187 1.82 31.55 -0.61
CA GLY A 187 3.05 30.94 -1.14
C GLY A 187 3.99 30.16 -0.20
N ASN A 188 3.96 30.35 1.12
CA ASN A 188 5.02 29.91 2.04
C ASN A 188 4.81 28.51 2.64
N GLY A 189 3.81 27.76 2.17
CA GLY A 189 3.42 26.47 2.75
C GLY A 189 4.37 25.29 2.53
N GLY A 190 5.63 25.54 2.12
CA GLY A 190 6.67 24.53 1.90
C GLY A 190 6.33 23.50 0.81
N LYS A 191 7.19 23.36 -0.20
CA LYS A 191 7.16 22.23 -1.13
C LYS A 191 8.37 21.34 -0.86
N ILE A 192 8.16 20.04 -0.82
CA ILE A 192 9.22 19.04 -0.72
C ILE A 192 9.16 18.23 -2.01
N GLY A 193 10.19 18.35 -2.85
CA GLY A 193 10.40 17.45 -3.98
C GLY A 193 11.07 16.17 -3.47
N ILE A 194 10.47 15.03 -3.77
CA ILE A 194 11.00 13.71 -3.45
C ILE A 194 11.26 12.99 -4.77
N TRP A 195 12.45 12.43 -4.92
CA TRP A 195 12.76 11.51 -5.99
C TRP A 195 12.67 10.08 -5.45
N GLY A 196 12.04 9.20 -6.22
CA GLY A 196 11.89 7.80 -5.82
C GLY A 196 12.22 6.86 -6.96
N GLY A 197 12.97 5.81 -6.65
CA GLY A 197 13.22 4.67 -7.52
C GLY A 197 12.47 3.43 -7.01
N LEU A 198 11.83 2.68 -7.91
CA LEU A 198 11.09 1.46 -7.63
C LEU A 198 11.52 0.37 -8.60
N ASP A 199 11.91 -0.79 -8.07
CA ASP A 199 12.08 -2.01 -8.87
C ASP A 199 11.00 -3.04 -8.52
N CYS A 200 10.98 -4.13 -9.27
CA CYS A 200 10.00 -5.21 -9.14
C CYS A 200 10.13 -6.10 -7.88
N LEU A 201 11.26 -6.03 -7.16
CA LEU A 201 11.61 -6.94 -6.07
C LEU A 201 11.65 -6.22 -4.72
N THR A 202 11.94 -4.91 -4.71
CA THR A 202 12.23 -4.17 -3.49
C THR A 202 11.39 -2.91 -3.32
N THR A 203 11.08 -2.64 -2.06
CA THR A 203 10.42 -1.43 -1.59
C THR A 203 11.40 -0.24 -1.67
N LEU A 204 11.07 0.72 -2.53
CA LEU A 204 11.31 2.18 -2.44
C LEU A 204 12.73 2.65 -2.04
N ILE A 205 13.53 3.06 -3.04
CA ILE A 205 14.70 3.95 -2.82
C ILE A 205 14.14 5.38 -2.67
N ILE A 206 14.01 5.88 -1.43
CA ILE A 206 13.70 7.30 -1.17
C ILE A 206 15.00 8.02 -0.87
N ASP A 207 15.22 9.17 -1.51
CA ASP A 207 15.95 10.25 -0.84
C ASP A 207 15.22 11.60 -0.98
N VAL A 208 15.31 12.39 0.09
CA VAL A 208 14.65 13.68 0.28
C VAL A 208 15.67 14.79 0.08
N LYS A 209 15.22 15.78 -0.71
CA LYS A 209 15.79 17.12 -0.98
C LYS A 209 16.79 17.25 -2.13
N GLU A 210 16.15 17.67 -3.22
CA GLU A 210 16.60 18.59 -4.26
C GLU A 210 17.43 18.02 -5.42
N ILE A 211 16.79 18.06 -6.60
CA ILE A 211 17.31 17.97 -7.97
C ILE A 211 17.27 16.59 -8.65
N CYS A 212 16.18 16.42 -9.42
CA CYS A 212 16.06 15.96 -10.81
C CYS A 212 16.35 14.50 -11.26
N ARG A 213 15.25 13.90 -11.75
CA ARG A 213 15.00 13.15 -13.02
C ARG A 213 15.95 12.04 -13.51
N GLU A 214 15.29 10.86 -13.61
CA GLU A 214 15.47 9.71 -14.51
C GLU A 214 16.75 8.86 -14.40
N LEU A 215 16.59 7.55 -14.06
CA LEU A 215 17.62 6.52 -14.26
C LEU A 215 17.07 5.21 -14.87
N SER A 216 17.48 4.99 -16.14
CA SER A 216 17.50 3.77 -17.02
C SER A 216 16.65 4.00 -18.29
N ASN A 217 17.14 4.17 -19.52
CA ASN A 217 18.36 3.67 -20.20
C ASN A 217 19.08 4.71 -21.09
N GLU A 218 18.77 6.00 -20.96
CA GLU A 218 19.51 7.08 -21.63
C GLU A 218 19.57 8.29 -20.69
N VAL A 219 20.49 8.29 -19.72
CA VAL A 219 20.63 9.42 -18.80
C VAL A 219 21.70 10.37 -19.29
N ASN A 220 21.31 11.61 -19.57
CA ASN A 220 22.23 12.72 -19.81
C ASN A 220 23.02 12.98 -18.51
N VAL A 221 24.28 12.56 -18.51
CA VAL A 221 25.26 12.40 -17.40
C VAL A 221 25.56 13.69 -16.59
N LYS A 222 24.91 14.82 -16.87
CA LYS A 222 25.36 16.15 -16.43
C LYS A 222 24.95 16.58 -15.01
N GLU A 223 23.96 15.95 -14.37
CA GLU A 223 23.36 16.44 -13.11
C GLU A 223 23.72 15.61 -11.86
N LEU A 224 24.19 14.35 -12.00
CA LEU A 224 24.64 13.52 -10.86
C LEU A 224 25.76 14.17 -10.02
N PRO A 225 26.74 14.87 -10.64
CA PRO A 225 27.71 15.66 -9.89
C PRO A 225 27.11 16.90 -9.22
N LYS A 226 25.79 17.14 -9.20
CA LYS A 226 25.22 18.31 -8.49
C LYS A 226 24.57 17.94 -7.16
N LEU A 227 24.36 16.65 -6.91
CA LEU A 227 23.79 16.17 -5.65
C LEU A 227 24.77 16.44 -4.51
N LYS A 228 24.23 17.00 -3.42
CA LYS A 228 24.95 17.23 -2.16
C LYS A 228 24.64 16.18 -1.11
N CYS A 229 23.45 15.60 -1.11
CA CYS A 229 23.04 14.56 -0.16
C CYS A 229 22.52 13.35 -0.92
N PHE A 230 22.87 12.15 -0.45
CA PHE A 230 22.33 10.90 -0.98
C PHE A 230 22.10 9.86 0.13
N SER A 231 20.96 9.19 0.12
CA SER A 231 20.65 8.05 0.96
C SER A 231 20.21 6.84 0.15
N LEU A 232 20.77 5.68 0.48
CA LEU A 232 20.40 4.40 -0.12
C LEU A 232 20.15 3.38 0.99
N THR A 233 18.93 2.86 1.03
CA THR A 233 18.50 1.83 1.98
C THR A 233 18.03 0.59 1.23
N SER A 234 18.64 -0.56 1.51
CA SER A 234 18.24 -1.88 1.01
C SER A 234 17.67 -2.69 2.17
N VAL A 235 16.36 -2.91 2.16
CA VAL A 235 15.66 -3.69 3.21
C VAL A 235 15.80 -5.20 2.96
N GLU A 236 16.08 -5.61 1.72
CA GLU A 236 16.35 -6.99 1.34
C GLU A 236 17.81 -7.17 0.89
N CYS A 237 18.26 -8.43 0.91
CA CYS A 237 19.59 -8.79 0.46
C CYS A 237 19.75 -8.58 -1.05
N THR A 238 20.75 -7.79 -1.47
CA THR A 238 21.00 -7.47 -2.88
C THR A 238 22.29 -8.09 -3.41
N PHE A 239 22.25 -8.56 -4.67
CA PHE A 239 23.41 -9.02 -5.44
C PHE A 239 23.98 -7.94 -6.36
N LYS A 240 23.40 -6.73 -6.35
CA LYS A 240 23.67 -5.66 -7.31
C LYS A 240 24.73 -4.67 -6.83
N TYR A 241 25.42 -4.97 -5.73
CA TYR A 241 26.37 -4.04 -5.11
C TYR A 241 27.51 -3.64 -6.07
N ASP A 242 28.25 -4.62 -6.58
CA ASP A 242 29.38 -4.36 -7.47
C ASP A 242 28.95 -3.84 -8.85
N ASP A 243 27.87 -4.38 -9.42
CA ASP A 243 27.46 -4.10 -10.81
C ASP A 243 26.61 -2.83 -10.96
N GLN A 244 25.92 -2.37 -9.91
CA GLN A 244 24.98 -1.24 -9.99
C GLN A 244 25.23 -0.17 -8.93
N ILE A 245 25.36 -0.54 -7.65
CA ILE A 245 25.48 0.43 -6.56
C ILE A 245 26.82 1.17 -6.64
N ILE A 246 27.94 0.46 -6.80
CA ILE A 246 29.25 1.09 -6.90
C ILE A 246 29.37 2.02 -8.12
N PRO A 247 29.04 1.61 -9.36
CA PRO A 247 29.06 2.50 -10.50
C PRO A 247 28.17 3.73 -10.35
N LEU A 248 27.02 3.61 -9.67
CA LEU A 248 26.14 4.74 -9.37
C LEU A 248 26.81 5.74 -8.43
N LEU A 249 27.31 5.27 -7.28
CA LEU A 249 27.95 6.12 -6.27
C LEU A 249 29.18 6.84 -6.82
N ARG A 250 29.99 6.16 -7.64
CA ARG A 250 31.18 6.75 -8.28
C ARG A 250 30.88 7.95 -9.19
N ARG A 251 29.65 8.07 -9.68
CA ARG A 251 29.22 9.20 -10.53
C ARG A 251 28.80 10.43 -9.72
N MET A 252 28.64 10.30 -8.40
CA MET A 252 28.17 11.34 -7.48
C MET A 252 29.35 12.01 -6.75
N THR A 253 30.26 12.61 -7.51
CA THR A 253 31.57 13.09 -6.99
C THR A 253 31.49 14.32 -6.08
N ASN A 254 30.38 15.07 -6.11
CA ASN A 254 30.20 16.29 -5.33
C ASN A 254 29.30 16.11 -4.10
N LEU A 255 29.02 14.87 -3.70
CA LEU A 255 28.28 14.60 -2.46
C LEU A 255 29.02 15.15 -1.25
N GLU A 256 28.27 15.83 -0.40
CA GLU A 256 28.66 16.33 0.92
C GLU A 256 28.19 15.34 2.00
N GLU A 257 26.96 14.81 1.90
CA GLU A 257 26.40 13.81 2.82
C GLU A 257 26.01 12.50 2.12
N LEU A 258 26.39 11.36 2.70
CA LEU A 258 26.02 10.03 2.21
C LEU A 258 25.53 9.14 3.35
N MET A 259 24.36 8.52 3.18
CA MET A 259 23.80 7.53 4.10
C MET A 259 23.55 6.18 3.42
N LEU A 260 24.23 5.13 3.84
CA LEU A 260 24.10 3.79 3.25
C LEU A 260 23.62 2.75 4.27
N PHE A 261 22.43 2.20 4.08
CA PHE A 261 21.97 1.00 4.78
C PHE A 261 21.86 -0.14 3.78
N LEU A 262 22.77 -1.10 3.81
CA LEU A 262 22.86 -2.13 2.76
C LEU A 262 22.96 -3.53 3.36
N ILE A 263 22.25 -4.48 2.74
CA ILE A 263 22.42 -5.91 2.97
C ILE A 263 22.84 -6.53 1.64
N VAL A 264 24.07 -7.03 1.55
CA VAL A 264 24.72 -7.41 0.30
C VAL A 264 25.15 -8.87 0.36
N LEU A 265 24.80 -9.66 -0.67
CA LEU A 265 25.37 -10.98 -0.88
C LEU A 265 26.44 -10.92 -1.98
N ARG A 266 27.69 -11.09 -1.55
CA ARG A 266 28.88 -11.08 -2.39
C ARG A 266 29.10 -12.45 -3.00
N LYS A 267 29.31 -12.48 -4.33
CA LYS A 267 29.82 -13.68 -5.03
C LYS A 267 31.31 -13.91 -4.78
N HIS A 268 32.04 -12.84 -4.44
CA HIS A 268 33.45 -12.89 -4.12
C HIS A 268 33.70 -13.38 -2.70
N SER A 269 34.85 -14.02 -2.47
CA SER A 269 35.26 -14.56 -1.18
C SER A 269 35.74 -13.49 -0.17
N THR A 270 35.36 -12.23 -0.34
CA THR A 270 35.81 -11.11 0.50
C THR A 270 34.65 -10.23 0.96
N PHE A 271 34.69 -9.87 2.24
CA PHE A 271 33.79 -8.90 2.84
C PHE A 271 34.06 -7.48 2.35
N ILE A 272 33.10 -6.59 2.62
CA ILE A 272 33.30 -5.15 2.49
C ILE A 272 33.95 -4.66 3.78
N ASP A 273 35.23 -4.28 3.68
CA ASP A 273 36.03 -3.70 4.75
C ASP A 273 36.37 -2.23 4.45
N GLY A 274 37.15 -1.58 5.31
CA GLY A 274 37.51 -0.17 5.16
C GLY A 274 38.35 0.11 3.91
N ILE A 275 39.25 -0.82 3.56
CA ILE A 275 40.12 -0.70 2.39
C ILE A 275 39.28 -0.76 1.11
N LEU A 276 38.38 -1.76 1.00
CA LEU A 276 37.53 -1.94 -0.16
C LEU A 276 36.52 -0.79 -0.28
N LEU A 277 35.88 -0.39 0.82
CA LEU A 277 34.92 0.72 0.83
C LEU A 277 35.60 2.02 0.39
N HIS A 278 36.82 2.26 0.87
CA HIS A 278 37.60 3.44 0.47
C HIS A 278 37.96 3.41 -1.02
N ALA A 279 38.48 2.29 -1.52
CA ALA A 279 38.86 2.14 -2.92
C ALA A 279 37.66 2.15 -3.88
N GLN A 280 36.48 1.69 -3.44
CA GLN A 280 35.30 1.60 -4.30
C GLN A 280 34.48 2.90 -4.33
N ILE A 281 34.33 3.58 -3.20
CA ILE A 281 33.42 4.71 -3.02
C ILE A 281 34.19 5.97 -2.67
N LEU A 282 34.94 5.95 -1.56
CA LEU A 282 35.37 7.18 -0.90
C LEU A 282 36.46 7.92 -1.67
N ILE A 283 37.35 7.22 -2.39
CA ILE A 283 38.37 7.86 -3.25
C ILE A 283 37.76 8.75 -4.34
N TYR A 284 36.51 8.52 -4.73
CA TYR A 284 35.80 9.30 -5.75
C TYR A 284 34.98 10.46 -5.16
N MET A 285 34.85 10.56 -3.84
CA MET A 285 33.96 11.51 -3.16
C MET A 285 34.73 12.53 -2.31
N GLN A 286 35.48 13.40 -2.98
CA GLN A 286 36.38 14.37 -2.33
C GLN A 286 35.67 15.43 -1.46
N ARG A 287 34.37 15.66 -1.66
CA ARG A 287 33.57 16.65 -0.92
C ARG A 287 32.79 16.07 0.25
N LEU A 288 32.88 14.75 0.47
CA LEU A 288 32.08 14.05 1.46
C LEU A 288 32.54 14.45 2.86
N ASN A 289 31.71 15.19 3.58
CA ASN A 289 31.97 15.63 4.95
C ASN A 289 31.26 14.75 5.98
N LYS A 290 30.19 14.06 5.58
CA LYS A 290 29.39 13.22 6.48
C LYS A 290 29.02 11.93 5.79
N PHE A 291 29.54 10.85 6.35
CA PHE A 291 29.27 9.51 5.86
C PHE A 291 28.73 8.64 6.99
N SER A 292 27.48 8.22 6.88
CA SER A 292 26.86 7.29 7.81
C SER A 292 26.49 6.02 7.10
N PHE A 293 26.87 4.86 7.64
CA PHE A 293 26.61 3.59 6.99
C PHE A 293 26.35 2.46 7.98
N SER A 294 25.63 1.45 7.49
CA SER A 294 25.39 0.16 8.11
C SER A 294 25.31 -0.84 6.96
N ILE A 295 26.42 -1.55 6.73
CA ILE A 295 26.58 -2.45 5.58
C ILE A 295 26.81 -3.86 6.13
N ILE A 296 25.89 -4.75 5.77
CA ILE A 296 25.96 -6.18 6.06
C ILE A 296 26.41 -6.88 4.79
N SER A 297 27.57 -7.52 4.83
CA SER A 297 28.19 -8.24 3.72
C SER A 297 28.18 -9.73 4.03
N ASP A 298 27.40 -10.48 3.26
CA ASP A 298 27.35 -11.94 3.30
C ASP A 298 28.20 -12.51 2.17
N VAL A 299 28.98 -13.55 2.46
CA VAL A 299 29.87 -14.23 1.51
C VAL A 299 29.55 -15.72 1.51
N LEU A 300 29.25 -16.29 0.34
CA LEU A 300 29.02 -17.72 0.17
C LEU A 300 30.34 -18.50 0.26
N ASN A 301 30.45 -19.38 1.24
CA ASN A 301 31.58 -20.27 1.48
C ASN A 301 31.31 -21.64 0.86
N MET A 302 31.19 -21.70 -0.46
CA MET A 302 30.75 -22.94 -1.14
C MET A 302 31.83 -24.02 -1.25
N ASN A 303 33.10 -23.71 -0.98
CA ASN A 303 34.22 -24.66 -0.90
C ASN A 303 35.45 -23.89 -0.38
N ILE A 304 36.23 -24.50 0.54
CA ILE A 304 37.59 -24.08 1.00
C ILE A 304 37.64 -23.23 2.27
N ARG A 305 38.67 -23.51 3.07
CA ARG A 305 39.18 -22.81 4.26
C ARG A 305 39.37 -21.29 4.04
N ILE A 306 38.29 -20.51 3.93
CA ILE A 306 38.38 -19.05 4.01
C ILE A 306 38.71 -18.71 5.47
N ILE A 307 39.93 -18.22 5.71
CA ILE A 307 40.27 -17.56 6.97
C ILE A 307 39.50 -16.25 6.96
N LEU A 308 38.44 -16.19 7.76
CA LEU A 308 37.64 -14.99 7.87
C LEU A 308 38.39 -13.98 8.74
N PRO A 309 38.42 -12.70 8.34
CA PRO A 309 39.06 -11.66 9.14
C PRO A 309 38.39 -11.56 10.51
N THR A 310 39.18 -11.24 11.53
CA THR A 310 38.66 -10.94 12.86
C THR A 310 38.02 -9.54 12.87
N ASN A 311 37.25 -9.24 13.93
CA ASN A 311 36.72 -7.89 14.13
C ASN A 311 37.85 -6.84 14.21
N GLU A 312 39.01 -7.21 14.75
CA GLU A 312 40.17 -6.33 14.84
C GLU A 312 40.78 -6.06 13.47
N ASP A 313 40.84 -7.07 12.59
CA ASP A 313 41.33 -6.90 11.22
C ASP A 313 40.43 -5.93 10.44
N ILE A 314 39.11 -6.09 10.56
CA ILE A 314 38.14 -5.18 9.93
C ILE A 314 38.30 -3.76 10.50
N ARG A 315 38.36 -3.60 11.83
CA ARG A 315 38.57 -2.27 12.44
C ARG A 315 39.88 -1.63 11.98
N ARG A 316 40.98 -2.39 11.93
CA ARG A 316 42.29 -1.91 11.47
C ARG A 316 42.21 -1.37 10.04
N SER A 317 41.47 -2.05 9.16
CA SER A 317 41.27 -1.61 7.77
C SER A 317 40.60 -0.22 7.64
N PHE A 318 39.77 0.17 8.61
CA PHE A 318 39.16 1.50 8.66
C PHE A 318 40.11 2.54 9.27
N MET A 319 40.85 2.16 10.31
CA MET A 319 41.85 3.04 10.95
C MET A 319 42.96 3.45 9.96
N GLU A 320 43.40 2.52 9.10
CA GLU A 320 44.38 2.81 8.03
C GLU A 320 43.90 3.85 7.00
N LYS A 321 42.59 4.14 6.98
CA LYS A 321 41.97 5.14 6.10
C LYS A 321 41.41 6.33 6.88
N GLU A 322 41.86 6.51 8.12
CA GLU A 322 41.48 7.63 9.02
C GLU A 322 39.99 7.64 9.42
N TYR A 323 39.28 6.50 9.29
CA TYR A 323 37.90 6.33 9.73
C TYR A 323 37.84 5.76 11.14
N ASN A 324 37.93 6.64 12.15
CA ASN A 324 38.05 6.22 13.56
C ASN A 324 36.71 5.97 14.27
N GLN A 325 35.59 6.33 13.67
CA GLN A 325 34.24 6.17 14.24
C GLN A 325 33.48 5.04 13.55
N VAL A 326 34.10 3.86 13.47
CA VAL A 326 33.51 2.67 12.84
C VAL A 326 33.61 1.51 13.80
N ASP A 327 32.55 0.72 13.86
CA ASP A 327 32.55 -0.53 14.57
C ASP A 327 32.08 -1.66 13.65
N SER A 328 32.44 -2.89 14.00
CA SER A 328 32.17 -4.06 13.18
C SER A 328 32.12 -5.34 14.00
N TYR A 329 31.37 -6.31 13.47
CA TYR A 329 31.49 -7.68 13.91
C TYR A 329 31.32 -8.67 12.76
N VAL A 330 32.14 -9.72 12.81
CA VAL A 330 32.19 -10.84 11.88
C VAL A 330 31.59 -12.06 12.55
N HIS A 331 30.79 -12.80 11.81
CA HIS A 331 30.14 -14.02 12.27
C HIS A 331 30.25 -15.14 11.23
N THR A 332 30.52 -16.34 11.71
CA THR A 332 30.46 -17.60 10.95
C THR A 332 29.20 -18.36 11.30
N ARG A 333 28.28 -18.46 10.35
CA ARG A 333 27.10 -19.30 10.55
C ARG A 333 27.47 -20.75 10.26
N ALA A 334 27.64 -21.55 11.32
CA ALA A 334 28.09 -22.94 11.24
C ALA A 334 27.18 -23.87 10.39
N MET A 335 25.93 -23.48 10.15
CA MET A 335 24.93 -24.29 9.43
C MET A 335 24.75 -23.91 7.95
N ASP A 336 25.19 -22.71 7.54
CA ASP A 336 24.76 -22.13 6.25
C ASP A 336 25.89 -21.95 5.23
N SER A 337 27.13 -22.31 5.57
CA SER A 337 28.29 -22.06 4.71
C SER A 337 28.35 -20.59 4.24
N VAL A 338 27.96 -19.64 5.08
CA VAL A 338 27.98 -18.20 4.79
C VAL A 338 28.72 -17.48 5.91
N GLY A 339 29.74 -16.71 5.54
CA GLY A 339 30.35 -15.72 6.42
C GLY A 339 29.55 -14.41 6.34
N ARG A 340 29.38 -13.73 7.47
CA ARG A 340 28.72 -12.41 7.55
C ARG A 340 29.63 -11.41 8.24
N CYS A 341 29.74 -10.22 7.68
CA CYS A 341 30.40 -9.08 8.30
C CYS A 341 29.44 -7.89 8.32
N HIS A 342 29.18 -7.33 9.48
CA HIS A 342 28.44 -6.08 9.61
C HIS A 342 29.41 -4.97 10.03
N ILE A 343 29.52 -3.95 9.19
CA ILE A 343 30.28 -2.72 9.45
C ILE A 343 29.30 -1.55 9.59
N TYR A 344 29.53 -0.66 10.55
CA TYR A 344 28.69 0.53 10.71
C TYR A 344 29.45 1.72 11.31
N SER A 345 29.04 2.92 10.91
CA SER A 345 29.55 4.18 11.45
C SER A 345 28.90 4.53 12.79
N LEU A 346 29.66 5.18 13.67
CA LEU A 346 29.21 5.80 14.90
C LEU A 346 29.20 7.33 14.75
N PRO A 347 28.27 8.06 15.39
CA PRO A 347 27.07 7.55 16.06
C PRO A 347 26.12 6.88 15.05
N TYR A 348 25.49 5.77 15.44
CA TYR A 348 24.62 4.99 14.56
C TYR A 348 23.37 5.79 14.14
N GLN A 349 23.13 5.91 12.84
CA GLN A 349 22.10 6.82 12.31
C GLN A 349 20.76 6.16 11.90
N PHE A 350 20.65 4.84 11.94
CA PHE A 350 19.52 4.10 11.35
C PHE A 350 18.56 3.54 12.41
N GLU A 351 17.31 3.29 12.00
CA GLU A 351 16.28 2.72 12.88
C GLU A 351 16.37 1.20 13.04
N ASN A 352 16.94 0.49 12.08
CA ASN A 352 17.07 -0.96 12.11
C ASN A 352 18.50 -1.34 12.42
N PHE A 353 18.73 -2.21 13.40
CA PHE A 353 20.03 -2.81 13.67
C PHE A 353 19.89 -4.32 13.53
N LEU A 354 20.55 -4.90 12.52
CA LEU A 354 20.33 -6.30 12.14
C LEU A 354 21.52 -7.18 12.51
N TYR A 355 21.23 -8.42 12.90
CA TYR A 355 22.18 -9.49 13.16
C TYR A 355 23.19 -9.23 14.29
N LEU A 356 22.78 -8.53 15.33
CA LEU A 356 23.60 -8.31 16.53
C LEU A 356 23.99 -9.65 17.18
N ASN A 357 25.26 -9.80 17.55
CA ASN A 357 25.81 -11.02 18.13
C ASN A 357 26.55 -10.78 19.46
N ASN A 358 27.06 -11.83 20.10
CA ASN A 358 27.72 -11.73 21.41
C ASN A 358 29.05 -10.94 21.41
N SER A 359 29.58 -10.59 20.24
CA SER A 359 30.76 -9.72 20.12
C SER A 359 30.42 -8.23 20.26
N PHE A 360 29.15 -7.88 20.46
CA PHE A 360 28.69 -6.52 20.72
C PHE A 360 29.35 -5.96 22.01
N GLN A 361 30.01 -4.81 21.86
CA GLN A 361 30.80 -4.19 22.93
C GLN A 361 30.04 -3.10 23.71
N GLY A 362 28.79 -2.83 23.34
CA GLY A 362 27.95 -1.80 23.94
C GLY A 362 28.10 -0.42 23.28
N GLY A 363 27.26 0.52 23.71
CA GLY A 363 27.25 1.89 23.16
C GLY A 363 25.85 2.49 23.10
N LYS A 364 25.74 3.75 22.67
CA LYS A 364 24.45 4.46 22.68
C LYS A 364 23.77 4.47 21.31
N PHE A 365 22.64 3.77 21.19
CA PHE A 365 21.91 3.59 19.93
C PHE A 365 20.52 4.27 19.95
N ASP A 366 20.49 5.57 20.23
CA ASP A 366 19.25 6.36 20.41
C ASP A 366 18.28 6.36 19.22
N LYS A 367 18.76 6.07 18.01
CA LYS A 367 17.93 6.03 16.79
C LYS A 367 17.33 4.66 16.49
N VAL A 368 17.86 3.59 17.07
CA VAL A 368 17.41 2.22 16.77
C VAL A 368 16.02 1.98 17.37
N ARG A 369 15.14 1.39 16.57
CA ARG A 369 13.76 1.03 16.90
C ARG A 369 13.52 -0.46 16.70
N CYS A 370 14.23 -1.10 15.78
CA CYS A 370 14.15 -2.53 15.53
C CYS A 370 15.52 -3.17 15.70
N LEU A 371 15.61 -4.19 16.55
CA LEU A 371 16.83 -4.95 16.80
C LEU A 371 16.60 -6.42 16.45
N GLU A 372 17.47 -6.96 15.60
CA GLU A 372 17.56 -8.38 15.32
C GLU A 372 18.87 -8.94 15.89
N MET A 373 18.75 -9.99 16.70
CA MET A 373 19.86 -10.69 17.35
C MET A 373 20.01 -12.10 16.80
N ASN A 374 21.22 -12.49 16.44
CA ASN A 374 21.54 -13.81 15.92
C ASN A 374 22.99 -14.19 16.24
N ASP A 375 23.19 -15.34 16.88
CA ASP A 375 24.51 -15.91 17.14
C ASP A 375 24.41 -17.43 17.30
N SER A 376 25.50 -18.14 17.06
CA SER A 376 25.66 -19.56 17.35
C SER A 376 25.94 -19.82 18.83
N ARG A 377 26.41 -18.81 19.57
CA ARG A 377 26.55 -18.84 21.04
C ARG A 377 25.28 -18.34 21.70
N PRO A 378 24.84 -18.90 22.85
CA PRO A 378 23.68 -18.40 23.56
C PRO A 378 23.89 -16.94 24.03
N PHE A 379 22.83 -16.14 23.97
CA PHE A 379 22.79 -14.83 24.63
C PHE A 379 22.45 -15.02 26.11
N GLU A 380 23.42 -14.78 27.01
CA GLU A 380 23.21 -14.95 28.44
C GLU A 380 22.37 -13.81 29.05
N TYR A 381 21.91 -13.99 30.28
CA TYR A 381 20.90 -13.11 30.89
C TYR A 381 21.33 -11.63 30.93
N ASP A 382 22.56 -11.35 31.35
CA ASP A 382 23.15 -10.00 31.43
C ASP A 382 23.29 -9.31 30.06
N PHE A 383 23.26 -10.09 28.98
CA PHE A 383 23.26 -9.53 27.64
C PHE A 383 22.02 -8.65 27.42
N PHE A 384 20.84 -9.11 27.85
CA PHE A 384 19.59 -8.36 27.68
C PHE A 384 19.53 -7.10 28.53
N LYS A 385 20.22 -7.08 29.68
CA LYS A 385 20.38 -5.86 30.48
C LYS A 385 21.14 -4.80 29.69
N ARG A 386 22.30 -5.17 29.11
CA ARG A 386 23.06 -4.27 28.22
C ARG A 386 22.23 -3.82 27.03
N ILE A 387 21.49 -4.72 26.38
CA ILE A 387 20.60 -4.35 25.28
C ILE A 387 19.53 -3.34 25.72
N SER A 388 18.96 -3.47 26.92
CA SER A 388 17.96 -2.50 27.41
C SER A 388 18.56 -1.11 27.68
N GLU A 389 19.82 -1.04 28.08
CA GLU A 389 20.54 0.19 28.39
C GLU A 389 21.06 0.88 27.11
N ASP A 390 21.63 0.11 26.19
CA ASP A 390 22.25 0.58 24.95
C ASP A 390 21.21 0.97 23.88
N PHE A 391 20.01 0.39 23.92
CA PHE A 391 18.90 0.62 22.98
C PHE A 391 17.65 1.18 23.69
N PRO A 392 17.70 2.40 24.26
CA PRO A 392 16.67 2.90 25.18
C PRO A 392 15.28 3.08 24.56
N PHE A 393 15.20 3.24 23.24
CA PHE A 393 13.95 3.49 22.49
C PHE A 393 13.50 2.30 21.62
N LEU A 394 13.95 1.10 21.95
CA LEU A 394 13.65 -0.12 21.20
C LEU A 394 12.15 -0.42 21.17
N LYS A 395 11.59 -0.64 19.97
CA LYS A 395 10.18 -0.97 19.73
C LYS A 395 9.97 -2.41 19.28
N GLU A 396 10.91 -2.98 18.55
CA GLU A 396 10.86 -4.36 18.08
C GLU A 396 12.14 -5.11 18.44
N LEU A 397 12.01 -6.30 19.01
CA LEU A 397 13.12 -7.19 19.33
C LEU A 397 12.87 -8.56 18.70
N ARG A 398 13.83 -9.04 17.91
CA ARG A 398 13.78 -10.34 17.24
C ARG A 398 15.00 -11.16 17.64
N ILE A 399 14.78 -12.36 18.15
CA ILE A 399 15.85 -13.22 18.65
C ILE A 399 15.86 -14.52 17.86
N TRP A 400 16.97 -14.77 17.15
CA TRP A 400 17.21 -15.99 16.39
C TRP A 400 18.39 -16.72 17.02
N ASN A 401 18.10 -17.51 18.04
CA ASN A 401 19.09 -18.31 18.74
C ASN A 401 18.43 -19.53 19.35
N ILE A 402 18.83 -20.71 18.90
CA ILE A 402 18.24 -21.98 19.35
C ILE A 402 19.01 -22.63 20.51
N GLN A 403 20.12 -22.02 20.94
CA GLN A 403 20.93 -22.56 22.02
C GLN A 403 20.30 -22.24 23.38
N PRO A 404 20.34 -23.19 24.34
CA PRO A 404 19.94 -22.92 25.71
C PRO A 404 20.90 -21.94 26.39
N GLN A 405 20.35 -21.10 27.27
CA GLN A 405 21.14 -20.22 28.12
C GLN A 405 21.86 -21.07 29.17
N LYS A 406 23.16 -20.84 29.35
CA LYS A 406 23.98 -21.61 30.30
C LYS A 406 23.92 -21.03 31.68
N GLU A 407 23.87 -19.70 31.78
CA GLU A 407 23.92 -18.95 33.02
C GLU A 407 22.54 -18.35 33.29
N LYS A 408 21.60 -19.17 33.78
CA LYS A 408 20.25 -18.73 34.21
C LYS A 408 20.26 -17.92 35.52
N GLN A 409 21.37 -17.24 35.84
CA GLN A 409 21.57 -16.58 37.13
C GLN A 409 20.40 -15.64 37.44
N HIS A 410 19.79 -15.81 38.62
CA HIS A 410 18.71 -14.96 39.11
C HIS A 410 19.22 -13.53 39.28
N LEU A 411 19.01 -12.66 38.30
CA LEU A 411 19.32 -11.25 38.47
C LEU A 411 18.57 -10.69 39.68
N THR A 412 19.27 -9.95 40.51
CA THR A 412 18.69 -9.09 41.55
C THR A 412 18.04 -7.83 40.96
N THR A 413 18.31 -7.52 39.69
CA THR A 413 17.85 -6.31 39.01
C THR A 413 16.90 -6.61 37.85
N LEU A 414 15.70 -6.05 37.91
CA LEU A 414 14.66 -6.12 36.88
C LEU A 414 15.11 -5.46 35.57
N ILE A 415 15.04 -6.17 34.45
CA ILE A 415 15.32 -5.61 33.11
C ILE A 415 14.07 -4.89 32.60
N VAL A 416 14.21 -3.67 32.08
CA VAL A 416 13.07 -2.86 31.61
C VAL A 416 13.24 -2.50 30.15
N PHE A 417 12.28 -2.88 29.31
CA PHE A 417 12.16 -2.37 27.94
C PHE A 417 10.95 -1.44 27.84
N PRO A 418 11.12 -0.12 28.07
CA PRO A 418 10.01 0.81 28.27
C PRO A 418 9.13 0.99 27.02
N HIS A 419 9.70 0.81 25.83
CA HIS A 419 9.05 1.08 24.55
C HIS A 419 8.83 -0.16 23.68
N LEU A 420 9.17 -1.36 24.15
CA LEU A 420 9.08 -2.57 23.34
C LEU A 420 7.62 -2.94 23.10
N MET A 421 7.22 -2.94 21.83
CA MET A 421 5.86 -3.22 21.36
C MET A 421 5.73 -4.61 20.74
N LEU A 422 6.80 -5.10 20.09
CA LEU A 422 6.84 -6.39 19.41
C LEU A 422 8.03 -7.22 19.88
N LEU A 423 7.74 -8.45 20.30
CA LEU A 423 8.76 -9.45 20.64
C LEU A 423 8.60 -10.69 19.75
N ASN A 424 9.67 -11.07 19.05
CA ASN A 424 9.70 -12.25 18.19
C ASN A 424 10.71 -13.29 18.66
N LEU A 425 10.18 -14.42 19.11
CA LEU A 425 10.87 -15.58 19.68
C LEU A 425 10.59 -16.87 18.89
N VAL A 426 10.06 -16.77 17.67
CA VAL A 426 9.68 -17.97 16.87
C VAL A 426 10.88 -18.90 16.63
N LYS A 427 12.08 -18.33 16.47
CA LYS A 427 13.34 -19.06 16.27
C LYS A 427 14.26 -19.00 17.50
N ALA A 428 13.68 -18.74 18.68
CA ALA A 428 14.41 -18.66 19.93
C ALA A 428 14.21 -19.93 20.78
N HIS A 429 15.26 -20.34 21.50
CA HIS A 429 15.15 -21.35 22.56
C HIS A 429 14.15 -20.89 23.64
N VAL A 430 13.58 -21.85 24.38
CA VAL A 430 12.55 -21.57 25.39
C VAL A 430 13.05 -20.69 26.54
N ASP A 431 14.35 -20.74 26.86
CA ASP A 431 14.93 -19.95 27.95
C ASP A 431 14.79 -18.43 27.72
N TYR A 432 14.86 -17.97 26.47
CA TYR A 432 14.63 -16.56 26.13
C TYR A 432 13.19 -16.13 26.42
N ALA A 433 12.23 -17.01 26.16
CA ALA A 433 10.83 -16.76 26.49
C ALA A 433 10.61 -16.77 28.01
N GLU A 434 11.26 -17.68 28.74
CA GLU A 434 11.25 -17.71 30.20
C GLU A 434 11.79 -16.40 30.80
N GLN A 435 12.94 -15.91 30.34
CA GLN A 435 13.53 -14.65 30.79
C GLN A 435 12.66 -13.43 30.47
N LEU A 436 12.17 -13.32 29.22
CA LEU A 436 11.54 -12.08 28.73
C LEU A 436 10.05 -11.98 29.06
N LEU A 437 9.34 -13.10 29.20
CA LEU A 437 7.90 -13.08 29.48
C LEU A 437 7.57 -13.11 30.98
N PHE A 438 8.47 -13.60 31.83
CA PHE A 438 8.27 -13.58 33.28
C PHE A 438 8.49 -12.18 33.86
N HIS A 439 7.45 -11.58 34.44
CA HIS A 439 7.48 -10.21 34.95
C HIS A 439 8.47 -9.98 36.10
N LYS A 440 8.86 -11.05 36.82
CA LYS A 440 9.90 -11.00 37.87
C LYS A 440 11.29 -10.68 37.28
N ASN A 441 11.46 -11.02 36.01
CA ASN A 441 12.73 -11.01 35.30
C ASN A 441 12.83 -9.80 34.36
N THR A 442 11.76 -9.56 33.60
CA THR A 442 11.69 -8.50 32.59
C THR A 442 10.35 -7.77 32.65
N TYR A 443 10.36 -6.44 32.65
CA TYR A 443 9.18 -5.60 32.58
C TYR A 443 9.00 -5.02 31.17
N LEU A 444 7.88 -5.41 30.53
CA LEU A 444 7.52 -5.05 29.15
C LEU A 444 6.19 -4.27 29.12
N PRO A 445 6.16 -2.99 29.55
CA PRO A 445 4.92 -2.24 29.74
C PRO A 445 4.11 -2.01 28.46
N CYS A 446 4.79 -1.90 27.31
CA CYS A 446 4.20 -1.56 26.02
C CYS A 446 4.01 -2.75 25.08
N LEU A 447 4.26 -3.99 25.53
CA LEU A 447 4.20 -5.16 24.66
C LEU A 447 2.77 -5.42 24.20
N LEU A 448 2.55 -5.39 22.89
CA LEU A 448 1.25 -5.63 22.26
C LEU A 448 1.27 -6.86 21.34
N ASP A 449 2.43 -7.16 20.76
CA ASP A 449 2.58 -8.22 19.76
C ASP A 449 3.64 -9.23 20.19
N LEU A 450 3.24 -10.50 20.26
CA LEU A 450 4.15 -11.62 20.55
C LEU A 450 4.14 -12.62 19.39
N CYS A 451 5.33 -12.97 18.90
CA CYS A 451 5.52 -14.10 17.99
C CYS A 451 6.33 -15.18 18.70
N ILE A 452 5.80 -16.39 18.88
CA ILE A 452 6.45 -17.45 19.65
C ILE A 452 6.00 -18.84 19.15
N ASN A 453 6.86 -19.86 19.26
CA ASN A 453 6.49 -21.24 19.02
C ASN A 453 5.51 -21.74 20.09
N TYR A 454 4.48 -22.52 19.69
CA TYR A 454 3.48 -23.03 20.62
C TYR A 454 4.08 -23.84 21.78
N LYS A 455 5.04 -24.73 21.50
CA LYS A 455 5.70 -25.56 22.52
C LYS A 455 6.42 -24.70 23.55
N SER A 456 7.17 -23.69 23.10
CA SER A 456 7.86 -22.76 24.01
C SER A 456 6.86 -22.00 24.87
N LEU A 457 5.75 -21.52 24.29
CA LEU A 457 4.70 -20.84 25.04
C LEU A 457 4.03 -21.76 26.08
N ALA A 458 3.70 -22.99 25.69
CA ALA A 458 3.13 -23.98 26.58
C ALA A 458 4.09 -24.33 27.73
N THR A 459 5.38 -24.51 27.45
CA THR A 459 6.39 -24.76 28.50
C THR A 459 6.49 -23.59 29.48
N VAL A 460 6.63 -22.36 28.99
CA VAL A 460 6.79 -21.16 29.85
C VAL A 460 5.54 -20.89 30.69
N THR A 461 4.35 -21.14 30.15
CA THR A 461 3.09 -20.97 30.87
C THR A 461 2.69 -22.19 31.71
N ASN A 462 3.49 -23.27 31.70
CA ASN A 462 3.15 -24.58 32.26
C ASN A 462 1.76 -25.05 31.80
N ASN A 463 1.53 -25.10 30.49
CA ASN A 463 0.24 -25.36 29.86
C ASN A 463 -0.88 -24.43 30.35
N PHE A 464 -0.58 -23.13 30.47
CA PHE A 464 -1.54 -22.11 30.91
C PHE A 464 -2.05 -22.33 32.35
N THR A 465 -1.16 -22.73 33.25
CA THR A 465 -1.43 -22.81 34.70
C THR A 465 -0.48 -21.97 35.57
N ASN A 466 0.59 -21.40 35.00
CA ASN A 466 1.53 -20.53 35.71
C ASN A 466 1.17 -19.04 35.55
N ASP A 467 0.75 -18.39 36.63
CA ASP A 467 0.33 -16.97 36.63
C ASP A 467 1.47 -15.99 36.33
N ALA A 468 2.74 -16.39 36.47
CA ALA A 468 3.88 -15.48 36.32
C ALA A 468 4.01 -14.88 34.91
N ALA A 469 3.60 -15.61 33.87
CA ALA A 469 3.56 -15.14 32.48
C ALA A 469 2.25 -14.44 32.12
N CYS A 470 1.20 -14.61 32.92
CA CYS A 470 -0.14 -14.11 32.63
C CYS A 470 -0.17 -12.58 32.58
N PHE A 471 0.55 -11.89 33.48
CA PHE A 471 0.59 -10.43 33.52
C PHE A 471 1.11 -9.78 32.23
N THR A 472 2.18 -10.34 31.66
CA THR A 472 2.75 -9.87 30.39
C THR A 472 1.84 -10.23 29.21
N CYS A 473 1.26 -11.43 29.23
CA CYS A 473 0.40 -11.92 28.15
C CYS A 473 -0.96 -11.21 28.09
N ALA A 474 -1.51 -10.79 29.23
CA ALA A 474 -2.86 -10.23 29.31
C ALA A 474 -3.06 -8.93 28.51
N LYS A 475 -1.96 -8.20 28.22
CA LYS A 475 -1.97 -6.94 27.46
C LYS A 475 -1.84 -7.14 25.94
N LEU A 476 -1.54 -8.35 25.49
CA LEU A 476 -1.27 -8.63 24.08
C LEU A 476 -2.53 -8.48 23.23
N LYS A 477 -2.41 -7.74 22.13
CA LYS A 477 -3.45 -7.57 21.11
C LYS A 477 -3.26 -8.49 19.92
N ARG A 478 -2.04 -9.00 19.70
CA ARG A 478 -1.74 -9.96 18.63
C ARG A 478 -0.77 -11.02 19.12
N LEU A 479 -1.15 -12.28 18.90
CA LEU A 479 -0.30 -13.44 19.12
C LEU A 479 -0.15 -14.21 17.82
N ARG A 480 1.09 -14.41 17.39
CA ARG A 480 1.42 -15.21 16.19
C ARG A 480 2.15 -16.47 16.62
N ILE A 481 1.59 -17.61 16.27
CA ILE A 481 2.13 -18.94 16.56
C ILE A 481 2.42 -19.64 15.24
N ASP A 482 3.50 -20.41 15.20
CA ASP A 482 4.06 -21.02 13.99
C ASP A 482 3.25 -22.18 13.41
N TYR A 483 2.42 -22.83 14.23
CA TYR A 483 1.52 -23.91 13.81
C TYR A 483 0.09 -23.72 14.33
N ALA A 484 -0.87 -24.32 13.64
CA ALA A 484 -2.24 -24.45 14.14
C ALA A 484 -2.22 -25.26 15.46
N PHE A 485 -2.89 -24.75 16.48
CA PHE A 485 -3.01 -25.41 17.78
C PHE A 485 -4.46 -25.34 18.26
N VAL A 486 -4.83 -26.30 19.11
CA VAL A 486 -6.12 -26.30 19.79
C VAL A 486 -6.00 -25.43 21.02
N ARG A 487 -6.87 -24.42 21.15
CA ARG A 487 -6.88 -23.52 22.32
C ARG A 487 -7.23 -24.32 23.58
N PRO A 488 -6.34 -24.41 24.58
CA PRO A 488 -6.68 -25.03 25.87
C PRO A 488 -7.71 -24.19 26.63
N SER A 489 -8.38 -24.79 27.61
CA SER A 489 -9.51 -24.19 28.35
C SER A 489 -9.17 -22.82 28.98
N ASN A 490 -7.94 -22.67 29.47
CA ASN A 490 -7.48 -21.44 30.15
C ASN A 490 -6.88 -20.41 29.19
N PHE A 491 -6.84 -20.67 27.88
CA PHE A 491 -6.18 -19.80 26.91
C PHE A 491 -6.74 -18.38 26.92
N ASN A 492 -8.06 -18.22 27.01
CA ASN A 492 -8.72 -16.91 27.02
C ASN A 492 -8.43 -16.11 28.31
N GLN A 493 -8.04 -16.78 29.41
CA GLN A 493 -7.64 -16.08 30.64
C GLN A 493 -6.26 -15.45 30.49
N TYR A 494 -5.35 -16.11 29.78
CA TYR A 494 -4.00 -15.60 29.51
C TYR A 494 -3.97 -14.50 28.44
N PHE A 495 -4.95 -14.51 27.54
CA PHE A 495 -5.03 -13.55 26.43
C PHE A 495 -6.45 -13.00 26.26
N PRO A 496 -6.95 -12.19 27.20
CA PRO A 496 -8.31 -11.67 27.18
C PRO A 496 -8.57 -10.64 26.06
N LEU A 497 -7.52 -10.13 25.41
CA LEU A 497 -7.59 -9.12 24.36
C LEU A 497 -7.39 -9.67 22.93
N LEU A 498 -7.23 -10.99 22.78
CA LEU A 498 -7.11 -11.72 21.49
C LEU A 498 -8.46 -12.29 21.05
#